data_AF-A0A2N1PWP7-F1
#
_entry.id   AF-A0A2N1PWP7-F1
#
_cell.length_a   1.000
_cell.length_b   1.000
_cell.length_c   1.000
_cell.angle_alpha   90.00
_cell.angle_beta   90.00
_cell.angle_gamma   90.00
#
_symmetry.space_group_name_H-M   'P 1'
#
loop_
_entity.id
_entity.type
_entity.pdbx_description
1 polymer ?
#
loop_
_entity_poly.entity_id
_entity_poly.type
_entity_poly.pdbx_seq_one_letter_code
_entity_poly.pdbx_strand_id
1 'polypeptide(L)'
;MYRYLIIESKKELKNDESMIISLFSEFIDFTKKETSQNAIYLFYAHETDISFLDVILNIMSDTLIDLRIFVSFGFETVTDLDKHLEFVKDKMKKIPFNQHVYLDDKIIL
;
A
#
# COMPACT_ATOMS: atom_id res chain seq x y z
N MET A 1 -2.77 -16.80 -3.22
CA MET A 1 -3.50 -16.03 -2.19
C MET A 1 -3.60 -14.59 -2.63
N TYR A 2 -4.76 -13.95 -2.42
CA TYR A 2 -5.00 -12.55 -2.75
C TYR A 2 -4.37 -11.64 -1.70
N ARG A 3 -3.78 -10.53 -2.12
CA ARG A 3 -3.09 -9.56 -1.25
C ARG A 3 -3.35 -8.15 -1.76
N TYR A 4 -3.17 -7.16 -0.89
CA TYR A 4 -3.18 -5.77 -1.30
C TYR A 4 -2.15 -4.92 -0.55
N LEU A 5 -1.80 -3.79 -1.16
CA LEU A 5 -1.01 -2.71 -0.57
C LEU A 5 -1.86 -1.44 -0.54
N ILE A 6 -1.63 -0.60 0.47
CA ILE A 6 -2.14 0.78 0.50
C ILE A 6 -0.93 1.68 0.60
N ILE A 7 -0.74 2.57 -0.37
CA ILE A 7 0.29 3.60 -0.34
C ILE A 7 -0.42 4.93 -0.12
N GLU A 8 -0.16 5.58 1.01
CA GLU A 8 -0.73 6.88 1.36
C GLU A 8 0.32 7.98 1.33
N SER A 9 -0.11 9.19 0.98
CA SER A 9 0.69 10.41 1.05
C SER A 9 -0.03 11.47 1.87
N LYS A 10 0.74 12.40 2.44
CA LYS A 10 0.16 13.62 3.01
C LYS A 10 -0.45 14.56 1.96
N LYS A 11 0.06 14.51 0.73
CA LYS A 11 -0.34 15.36 -0.38
C LYS A 11 -1.07 14.55 -1.43
N GLU A 12 -1.77 15.25 -2.32
CA GLU A 12 -2.41 14.59 -3.46
C GLU A 12 -1.37 13.90 -4.33
N LEU A 13 -1.65 12.65 -4.71
CA LEU A 13 -0.72 11.80 -5.49
C LEU A 13 -0.90 11.94 -7.00
N LYS A 14 -1.78 12.83 -7.48
CA LYS A 14 -2.21 12.87 -8.89
C LYS A 14 -1.07 12.95 -9.92
N ASN A 15 0.01 13.65 -9.60
CA ASN A 15 1.15 13.81 -10.51
C ASN A 15 2.18 12.67 -10.42
N ASP A 16 2.18 11.95 -9.29
CA ASP A 16 3.20 10.94 -8.96
C ASP A 16 2.65 9.51 -9.03
N GLU A 17 1.33 9.35 -9.14
CA GLU A 17 0.60 8.08 -9.18
C GLU A 17 1.19 7.10 -10.18
N SER A 18 1.31 7.52 -11.45
CA SER A 18 1.80 6.66 -12.53
C SER A 18 3.23 6.18 -12.28
N MET A 19 4.07 7.04 -11.71
CA MET A 19 5.46 6.71 -11.38
C MET A 19 5.51 5.70 -10.23
N ILE A 20 4.78 5.96 -9.14
CA ILE A 20 4.72 5.04 -7.98
C ILE A 20 4.21 3.68 -8.44
N ILE A 21 3.11 3.64 -9.20
CA ILE A 21 2.56 2.38 -9.74
C ILE A 21 3.58 1.66 -10.61
N SER A 22 4.33 2.38 -11.45
CA SER A 22 5.35 1.78 -12.32
C SER A 22 6.48 1.15 -11.51
N LEU A 23 6.98 1.83 -10.47
CA LEU A 23 8.03 1.29 -9.60
C LEU A 23 7.56 0.01 -8.89
N PHE A 24 6.33 -0.01 -8.37
CA PHE A 24 5.79 -1.24 -7.78
C PHE A 24 5.51 -2.35 -8.81
N SER A 25 5.27 -2.01 -10.09
CA SER A 25 5.05 -3.03 -11.13
C SER A 25 6.28 -3.85 -11.47
N GLU A 26 7.49 -3.37 -11.14
CA GLU A 26 8.73 -4.14 -11.30
C GLU A 26 8.83 -5.29 -10.28
N PHE A 27 8.05 -5.21 -9.20
CA PHE A 27 8.11 -6.10 -8.06
C PHE A 27 6.90 -7.02 -7.94
N ILE A 28 5.73 -6.55 -8.39
CA ILE A 28 4.47 -7.29 -8.32
C ILE A 28 3.60 -7.12 -9.55
N ASP A 29 3.05 -8.24 -10.02
CA ASP A 29 2.00 -8.28 -11.03
C ASP A 29 0.63 -7.92 -10.44
N PHE A 30 0.14 -6.72 -10.77
CA PHE A 30 -1.15 -6.23 -10.28
C PHE A 30 -2.33 -6.90 -10.97
N THR A 31 -3.29 -7.37 -10.18
CA THR A 31 -4.60 -7.82 -10.67
C THR A 31 -5.61 -6.67 -10.76
N LYS A 32 -5.49 -5.68 -9.88
CA LYS A 32 -6.34 -4.48 -9.83
C LYS A 32 -5.55 -3.32 -9.22
N LYS A 33 -5.93 -2.11 -9.61
CA LYS A 33 -5.42 -0.85 -9.04
C LYS A 33 -6.61 0.07 -8.79
N GLU A 34 -6.65 0.72 -7.65
CA GLU A 34 -7.61 1.79 -7.37
C GLU A 34 -6.86 2.98 -6.81
N THR A 35 -7.30 4.19 -7.14
CA THR A 35 -6.67 5.40 -6.63
C THR A 35 -7.70 6.36 -6.06
N SER A 36 -7.27 7.07 -5.03
CA SER A 36 -7.97 8.15 -4.36
C SER A 36 -7.02 9.34 -4.26
N GLN A 37 -7.50 10.50 -3.81
CA GLN A 37 -6.70 11.75 -3.80
C GLN A 37 -5.31 11.56 -3.19
N ASN A 38 -5.22 10.87 -2.06
CA ASN A 38 -3.99 10.71 -1.28
C ASN A 38 -3.58 9.25 -1.10
N ALA A 39 -4.20 8.31 -1.82
CA ALA A 39 -3.97 6.89 -1.61
C ALA A 39 -4.01 6.09 -2.91
N ILE A 40 -3.11 5.11 -3.03
CA ILE A 40 -3.06 4.12 -4.10
C ILE A 40 -3.27 2.75 -3.48
N TYR A 41 -4.22 1.99 -4.02
CA TYR A 41 -4.53 0.63 -3.61
C TYR A 41 -4.09 -0.32 -4.72
N LEU A 42 -3.21 -1.26 -4.39
CA LEU A 42 -2.62 -2.19 -5.33
C LEU A 42 -2.97 -3.61 -4.93
N PHE A 43 -3.61 -4.37 -5.81
CA PHE A 43 -4.04 -5.74 -5.54
C PHE A 43 -3.23 -6.70 -6.38
N TYR A 44 -2.85 -7.85 -5.81
CA TYR A 44 -2.03 -8.87 -6.46
C TYR A 44 -2.33 -10.26 -5.89
N ALA A 45 -1.85 -11.31 -6.54
CA ALA A 45 -2.24 -12.70 -6.22
C ALA A 45 -1.08 -13.70 -6.20
N HIS A 46 0.10 -13.28 -5.74
CA HIS A 46 1.29 -14.11 -5.61
C HIS A 46 2.06 -13.77 -4.33
N GLU A 47 3.01 -14.62 -3.94
CA GLU A 47 3.96 -14.33 -2.88
C GLU A 47 5.14 -13.54 -3.42
N THR A 48 5.77 -12.77 -2.55
CA THR A 48 6.92 -11.95 -2.89
C THR A 48 7.91 -11.96 -1.74
N ASP A 49 9.19 -12.10 -2.07
CA ASP A 49 10.29 -12.00 -1.12
C ASP A 49 10.80 -10.56 -0.98
N ILE A 50 10.09 -9.61 -1.59
CA ILE A 50 10.51 -8.22 -1.70
C ILE A 50 10.16 -7.46 -0.42
N SER A 51 11.13 -6.70 0.07
CA SER A 51 10.92 -5.76 1.16
C SER A 51 10.22 -4.50 0.67
N PHE A 52 8.90 -4.45 0.81
CA PHE A 52 8.12 -3.25 0.46
C PHE A 52 8.48 -2.02 1.31
N LEU A 53 9.08 -2.22 2.49
CA LEU A 53 9.66 -1.14 3.27
C LEU A 53 10.84 -0.49 2.51
N ASP A 54 11.75 -1.29 1.97
CA ASP A 54 12.89 -0.76 1.23
C ASP A 54 12.44 -0.07 -0.07
N VAL A 55 11.44 -0.65 -0.74
CA VAL A 55 10.83 -0.04 -1.94
C VAL A 55 10.27 1.34 -1.61
N ILE A 56 9.45 1.47 -0.54
CA ILE A 56 8.84 2.76 -0.21
C ILE A 56 9.89 3.78 0.23
N LEU A 57 10.92 3.37 0.98
CA LEU A 57 12.00 4.26 1.41
C LEU A 57 12.83 4.79 0.23
N ASN A 58 13.10 3.95 -0.77
CA ASN A 58 13.77 4.39 -2.00
C ASN A 58 12.91 5.40 -2.76
N ILE A 59 11.62 5.14 -2.92
CA ILE A 59 10.69 6.07 -3.58
C ILE A 59 10.65 7.40 -2.83
N MET A 60 10.53 7.39 -1.50
CA MET A 60 10.54 8.61 -0.69
C MET A 60 11.85 9.40 -0.86
N SER A 61 12.98 8.70 -0.96
CA SER A 61 14.30 9.32 -1.14
C SER A 61 14.44 9.97 -2.51
N ASP A 62 13.99 9.28 -3.57
CA ASP A 62 14.10 9.75 -4.95
C ASP A 62 13.12 10.90 -5.27
N THR A 63 11.95 10.88 -4.62
CA THR A 63 10.83 11.79 -4.96
C THR A 63 10.65 12.92 -3.94
N LEU A 64 11.25 12.79 -2.75
CA LEU A 64 11.03 13.67 -1.60
C LEU A 64 9.56 13.77 -1.17
N ILE A 65 8.75 12.76 -1.51
CA ILE A 65 7.35 12.64 -1.10
C ILE A 65 7.30 11.85 0.20
N ASP A 66 6.60 12.39 1.19
CA ASP A 66 6.27 11.66 2.42
C ASP A 66 5.24 10.57 2.10
N LEU A 67 5.66 9.31 2.15
CA LEU A 67 4.80 8.15 1.91
C LEU A 67 4.69 7.25 3.15
N ARG A 68 3.56 6.56 3.24
CA ARG A 68 3.31 5.47 4.18
C ARG A 68 2.76 4.29 3.40
N ILE A 69 3.18 3.08 3.74
CA ILE A 69 2.68 1.85 3.13
C ILE A 69 2.04 0.94 4.18
N PHE A 70 0.90 0.35 3.83
CA PHE A 70 0.34 -0.81 4.49
C PHE A 70 0.46 -2.04 3.59
N VAL A 71 0.87 -3.17 4.16
CA VAL A 71 0.99 -4.46 3.47
C VAL A 71 0.10 -5.49 4.14
N SER A 72 -0.81 -6.10 3.38
CA SER A 72 -1.69 -7.14 3.92
C SER A 72 -1.03 -8.52 3.96
N PHE A 73 -1.50 -9.39 4.85
CA PHE A 73 -1.34 -10.84 4.68
C PHE A 73 -2.13 -11.39 3.47
N GLY A 74 -1.97 -12.69 3.21
CA GLY A 74 -2.64 -13.39 2.11
C GLY A 74 -4.04 -13.90 2.47
N PHE A 75 -5.01 -13.63 1.60
CA PHE A 75 -6.39 -14.08 1.73
C PHE A 75 -6.70 -15.20 0.73
N GLU A 76 -7.54 -16.15 1.13
CA GLU A 76 -8.04 -17.21 0.23
C GLU A 76 -9.14 -16.71 -0.71
N THR A 77 -9.92 -15.73 -0.28
CA THR A 77 -11.04 -15.19 -1.06
C THR A 77 -10.96 -13.67 -1.19
N VAL A 78 -11.47 -13.16 -2.31
CA VAL A 78 -11.60 -11.70 -2.54
C VAL A 78 -12.55 -11.07 -1.53
N THR A 79 -13.60 -11.79 -1.11
CA THR A 79 -14.56 -11.30 -0.11
C THR A 79 -13.91 -11.04 1.25
N ASP A 80 -13.01 -11.91 1.69
CA ASP A 80 -12.29 -11.71 2.96
C ASP A 80 -11.29 -10.56 2.85
N LEU A 81 -10.64 -10.44 1.69
CA LEU A 81 -9.77 -9.31 1.37
C LEU A 81 -10.54 -7.98 1.46
N ASP A 82 -11.71 -7.88 0.82
CA ASP A 82 -12.51 -6.65 0.79
C ASP A 82 -12.98 -6.25 2.20
N LYS A 83 -13.44 -7.21 3.01
CA LYS A 83 -13.82 -6.95 4.42
C LYS A 83 -12.64 -6.42 5.23
N HIS A 84 -11.47 -7.02 5.02
CA HIS A 84 -10.26 -6.62 5.71
C HIS A 84 -9.78 -5.23 5.28
N LEU A 85 -9.84 -4.93 3.98
CA LEU A 85 -9.51 -3.63 3.42
C LEU A 85 -10.34 -2.52 4.07
N GLU A 86 -11.65 -2.71 4.19
CA GLU A 86 -12.54 -1.73 4.83
C GLU A 86 -12.23 -1.54 6.32
N PHE A 87 -11.89 -2.62 7.02
CA PHE A 87 -11.44 -2.55 8.42
C PHE A 87 -10.13 -1.75 8.55
N VAL A 88 -9.13 -2.05 7.72
CA VAL A 88 -7.83 -1.38 7.74
C VAL A 88 -7.95 0.10 7.39
N LYS A 89 -8.77 0.45 6.39
CA LYS A 89 -9.04 1.86 6.04
C LYS A 89 -9.58 2.66 7.24
N ASP A 90 -10.47 2.10 8.06
CA ASP A 90 -10.95 2.77 9.28
C ASP A 90 -9.85 2.94 10.33
N LYS A 91 -9.01 1.91 10.50
CA LYS A 91 -7.92 1.93 11.48
C LYS A 91 -6.81 2.90 11.09
N MET A 92 -6.37 2.90 9.85
CA MET A 92 -5.30 3.78 9.35
C MET A 92 -5.63 5.26 9.48
N LYS A 93 -6.93 5.64 9.40
CA LYS A 93 -7.38 7.02 9.68
C LYS A 93 -7.12 7.48 11.11
N LYS A 94 -7.02 6.54 12.06
CA LYS A 94 -6.77 6.81 13.49
C LYS A 94 -5.28 6.84 13.83
N ILE A 95 -4.42 6.32 12.96
CA ILE A 95 -2.98 6.29 13.15
C ILE A 95 -2.37 7.56 12.54
N PRO A 96 -1.72 8.43 13.34
CA PRO A 96 -1.01 9.59 12.81
C PRO A 96 -0.02 9.19 11.72
N PHE A 97 -0.08 9.88 10.57
CA PHE A 97 0.69 9.54 9.38
C PHE A 97 2.19 9.35 9.67
N ASN A 98 2.79 10.27 10.44
CA ASN A 98 4.22 10.29 10.74
C ASN A 98 4.69 9.23 11.74
N GLN A 99 3.78 8.45 12.33
CA GLN A 99 4.15 7.52 13.39
C GLN A 99 4.83 6.27 12.84
N HIS A 100 4.36 5.77 11.70
CA HIS A 100 4.85 4.55 11.06
C HIS A 100 4.85 4.74 9.54
N VAL A 101 6.02 4.58 8.92
CA VAL A 101 6.17 4.55 7.45
C VAL A 101 5.67 3.23 6.88
N TYR A 102 5.85 2.12 7.62
CA TYR A 102 5.40 0.79 7.24
C TYR A 102 4.42 0.26 8.28
N LEU A 103 3.29 -0.23 7.78
CA LEU A 103 2.24 -0.85 8.56
C LEU A 103 1.96 -2.25 8.00
N ASP A 104 1.67 -3.16 8.90
CA ASP A 104 1.14 -4.48 8.59
C ASP A 104 0.02 -4.83 9.56
N ASP A 105 -0.54 -6.01 9.39
CA ASP A 105 -1.60 -6.53 10.24
C ASP A 105 -1.20 -6.63 11.71
N LYS A 106 0.08 -6.82 12.04
CA LYS A 106 0.55 -6.90 13.44
C LYS A 106 0.53 -5.56 14.15
N ILE A 107 0.60 -4.47 13.39
CA ILE A 107 0.54 -3.10 13.93
C ILE A 107 -0.90 -2.60 14.01
N ILE A 108 -1.77 -3.04 13.09
CA ILE A 108 -3.16 -2.57 13.00
C ILE A 108 -4.14 -3.38 13.89
N LEU A 109 -3.88 -4.67 14.11
CA LEU A 109 -4.70 -5.57 14.95
C LEU A 109 -4.25 -5.55 16.41
#